data_AF-A0A7S4SAM2-F1
#
_entry.id   AF-A0A7S4SAM2-F1
#
_cell.length_a   1.000
_cell.length_b   1.000
_cell.length_c   1.000
_cell.angle_alpha   90.00
_cell.angle_beta   90.00
_cell.angle_gamma   90.00
#
_symmetry.space_group_name_H-M   'P 1'
#
loop_
_entity.id
_entity.type
_entity.pdbx_description
1 polymer ?
#
loop_
_entity_poly.entity_id
_entity_poly.type
_entity_poly.pdbx_seq_one_letter_code
_entity_poly.pdbx_strand_id
1 'polypeptide(L)'
;DQLQQARPLSAIDAAFNEYTNSVIQQGPQTTLEIQHAIIDIIDSDIGVLTEVFPCLCKIIGKPITTPIKVASIAAQNRFKFIFQLFVRAIATPSQPIVLFLDDLQWVDKLSLQLIRTLVADKEINNFLFIGAYRANEIDDTHPLSAQLKELKKKDIAILDINVGCISKDDVNTLMSDTIDR
;
A
#
# COMPACT_ATOMS: atom_id res chain seq x y z
N ASP A 1 11.80 22.51 7.32
CA ASP A 1 11.24 21.82 8.51
C ASP A 1 10.30 20.65 8.20
N GLN A 2 10.69 19.66 7.39
CA GLN A 2 9.89 18.43 7.20
C GLN A 2 10.73 17.14 7.05
N LEU A 3 12.06 17.23 7.19
CA LEU A 3 13.00 16.10 6.97
C LEU A 3 13.32 15.28 8.25
N GLN A 4 12.58 15.46 9.34
CA GLN A 4 12.79 14.69 10.56
C GLN A 4 11.59 13.77 10.83
N GLN A 5 11.81 12.47 10.55
CA GLN A 5 11.10 11.33 11.13
C GLN A 5 9.70 10.98 10.59
N ALA A 6 9.54 10.81 9.27
CA ALA A 6 8.46 9.93 8.80
C ALA A 6 8.74 8.51 9.35
N ARG A 7 7.87 8.01 10.24
CA ARG A 7 7.92 6.62 10.73
C ARG A 7 7.98 5.68 9.52
N PRO A 8 8.89 4.69 9.50
CA PRO A 8 8.93 3.73 8.41
C PRO A 8 7.56 3.09 8.20
N LEU A 9 7.15 2.91 6.95
CA LEU A 9 5.86 2.31 6.59
C LEU A 9 4.63 3.15 6.90
N SER A 10 4.77 4.43 7.26
CA SER A 10 3.64 5.31 7.62
C SER A 10 2.55 5.38 6.56
N ALA A 11 2.92 5.53 5.28
CA ALA A 11 1.95 5.58 4.17
C ALA A 11 1.17 4.26 4.03
N ILE A 12 1.85 3.12 4.19
CA ILE A 12 1.23 1.79 4.12
C ILE A 12 0.37 1.53 5.36
N ASP A 13 0.83 1.93 6.54
CA ASP A 13 0.07 1.82 7.79
C ASP A 13 -1.24 2.63 7.71
N ALA A 14 -1.21 3.84 7.14
CA ALA A 14 -2.41 4.63 6.89
C ALA A 14 -3.39 3.91 5.95
N ALA A 15 -2.92 3.39 4.81
CA ALA A 15 -3.74 2.63 3.88
C ALA A 15 -4.35 1.36 4.51
N PHE A 16 -3.60 0.67 5.38
CA PHE A 16 -4.09 -0.51 6.10
C PHE A 16 -5.16 -0.17 7.13
N ASN A 17 -5.02 0.96 7.82
CA ASN A 17 -6.05 1.45 8.74
C ASN A 17 -7.35 1.76 8.01
N GLU A 18 -7.27 2.43 6.85
CA GLU A 18 -8.43 2.71 6.00
C GLU A 18 -9.09 1.43 5.49
N TYR A 19 -8.30 0.51 4.94
CA TYR A 19 -8.77 -0.81 4.49
C TYR A 19 -9.50 -1.56 5.61
N THR A 20 -8.88 -1.63 6.80
CA THR A 20 -9.45 -2.34 7.94
C THR A 20 -10.79 -1.75 8.35
N ASN A 21 -10.89 -0.41 8.41
CA ASN A 21 -12.12 0.26 8.77
C ASN A 21 -13.20 0.04 7.69
N SER A 22 -12.83 0.06 6.41
CA SER A 22 -13.75 -0.22 5.30
C SER A 22 -14.35 -1.63 5.38
N VAL A 23 -13.52 -2.65 5.63
CA VAL A 23 -13.98 -4.05 5.81
C VAL A 23 -14.98 -4.16 6.97
N ILE A 24 -14.69 -3.51 8.10
CA ILE A 24 -15.58 -3.55 9.27
C ILE A 24 -16.91 -2.84 8.98
N GLN A 25 -16.89 -1.72 8.24
CA GLN A 25 -18.09 -0.97 7.87
C GLN A 25 -19.00 -1.74 6.90
N GLN A 26 -18.43 -2.63 6.07
CA GLN A 26 -19.20 -3.50 5.18
C GLN A 26 -20.00 -4.58 5.95
N GLY A 27 -19.63 -4.84 7.20
CA GLY A 27 -20.40 -5.64 8.14
C GLY A 27 -19.77 -6.98 8.52
N PRO A 28 -20.46 -7.76 9.39
CA PRO A 28 -19.88 -8.95 9.99
C PRO A 28 -19.55 -10.06 8.99
N GLN A 29 -20.38 -10.22 7.95
CA GLN A 29 -20.17 -11.28 6.95
C GLN A 29 -18.88 -11.06 6.17
N THR A 30 -18.67 -9.87 5.59
CA THR A 30 -17.44 -9.55 4.86
C THR A 30 -16.21 -9.62 5.76
N THR A 31 -16.34 -9.18 7.02
CA THR A 31 -15.26 -9.29 8.00
C THR A 31 -14.85 -10.75 8.22
N LEU A 32 -15.81 -11.67 8.36
CA LEU A 32 -15.55 -13.11 8.52
C LEU A 32 -14.96 -13.74 7.26
N GLU A 33 -15.46 -13.37 6.08
CA GLU A 33 -14.92 -13.85 4.80
C GLU A 33 -13.45 -13.47 4.62
N ILE A 34 -13.10 -12.20 4.88
CA ILE A 34 -11.72 -11.72 4.84
C ILE A 34 -10.87 -12.35 5.93
N GLN A 35 -11.41 -12.52 7.15
CA GLN A 35 -10.71 -13.19 8.24
C GLN A 35 -10.34 -14.63 7.85
N HIS A 36 -11.28 -15.41 7.31
CA HIS A 36 -11.01 -16.77 6.85
C HIS A 36 -9.96 -16.79 5.74
N ALA A 37 -10.10 -15.92 4.72
CA ALA A 37 -9.12 -15.84 3.64
C ALA A 37 -7.70 -15.57 4.15
N ILE A 38 -7.55 -14.68 5.14
CA ILE A 38 -6.25 -14.37 5.76
C ILE A 38 -5.72 -15.58 6.54
N ILE A 39 -6.55 -16.19 7.39
CA ILE A 39 -6.14 -17.31 8.25
C ILE A 39 -5.78 -18.54 7.42
N ASP A 40 -6.54 -18.87 6.39
CA ASP A 40 -6.31 -20.04 5.52
C ASP A 40 -4.96 -19.99 4.81
N ILE A 41 -4.44 -18.79 4.52
CA ILE A 41 -3.17 -18.61 3.81
C ILE A 41 -1.98 -18.40 4.75
N ILE A 42 -2.16 -17.67 5.86
CA ILE A 42 -1.04 -17.21 6.72
C ILE A 42 -0.95 -17.99 8.04
N ASP A 43 -2.08 -18.46 8.56
CA ASP A 43 -2.26 -19.20 9.83
C ASP A 43 -1.26 -18.80 10.94
N SER A 44 -0.19 -19.57 11.10
CA SER A 44 0.79 -19.44 12.18
C SER A 44 1.67 -18.19 12.17
N ASP A 45 1.76 -17.46 11.04
CA ASP A 45 2.68 -16.34 10.87
C ASP A 45 2.04 -14.95 10.97
N ILE A 46 0.75 -14.91 11.32
CA ILE A 46 -0.01 -13.67 11.33
C ILE A 46 0.51 -12.65 12.36
N GLY A 47 1.17 -13.14 13.42
CA GLY A 47 1.84 -12.33 14.43
C GLY A 47 2.85 -11.35 13.83
N VAL A 48 3.60 -11.78 12.80
CA VAL A 48 4.61 -10.94 12.11
C VAL A 48 3.96 -9.73 11.46
N LEU A 49 2.78 -9.92 10.86
CA LEU A 49 2.06 -8.85 10.18
C LEU A 49 1.40 -7.90 11.19
N THR A 50 0.79 -8.44 12.25
CA THR A 50 0.13 -7.62 13.29
C THR A 50 1.09 -6.85 14.20
N GLU A 51 2.37 -7.24 14.27
CA GLU A 51 3.41 -6.44 14.95
C GLU A 51 3.69 -5.14 14.19
N VAL A 52 3.66 -5.19 12.85
CA VAL A 52 3.90 -4.03 11.99
C VAL A 52 2.62 -3.23 11.76
N PHE A 53 1.49 -3.90 11.55
CA PHE A 53 0.17 -3.31 11.31
C PHE A 53 -0.84 -3.78 12.37
N PRO A 54 -0.83 -3.20 13.58
CA PRO A 54 -1.72 -3.62 14.68
C PRO A 54 -3.21 -3.47 14.37
N CYS A 55 -3.57 -2.63 13.40
CA CYS A 55 -4.96 -2.43 12.98
C CYS A 55 -5.64 -3.72 12.50
N LEU A 56 -4.87 -4.65 11.90
CA LEU A 56 -5.39 -5.92 11.39
C LEU A 56 -5.98 -6.82 12.49
N CYS A 57 -5.59 -6.63 13.75
CA CYS A 57 -6.20 -7.31 14.89
C CYS A 57 -7.71 -7.06 15.00
N LYS A 58 -8.23 -5.97 14.41
CA LYS A 58 -9.68 -5.71 14.39
C LYS A 58 -10.45 -6.68 13.48
N ILE A 59 -9.80 -7.26 12.47
CA ILE A 59 -10.38 -8.27 11.57
C ILE A 59 -10.03 -9.67 12.06
N ILE A 60 -8.77 -9.90 12.37
CA ILE A 60 -8.23 -11.24 12.63
C ILE A 60 -8.51 -11.69 14.07
N GLY A 61 -8.68 -10.74 15.00
CA GLY A 61 -8.68 -11.00 16.43
C GLY A 61 -7.27 -10.93 17.03
N LYS A 62 -7.14 -11.26 18.32
CA LYS A 62 -5.84 -11.26 19.01
C LYS A 62 -4.94 -12.37 18.43
N PRO A 63 -3.74 -12.05 17.94
CA PRO A 63 -2.77 -13.06 17.55
C PRO A 63 -2.41 -13.92 18.76
N ILE A 64 -2.38 -15.25 18.60
CA ILE A 64 -2.03 -16.19 19.67
C ILE A 64 -0.51 -16.20 19.92
N THR A 65 0.29 -15.66 19.00
CA THR A 65 1.75 -15.78 19.01
C THR A 65 2.47 -14.53 19.50
N THR A 66 3.57 -14.77 20.23
CA THR A 66 4.55 -13.78 20.71
C THR A 66 5.10 -12.90 19.57
N PRO A 67 5.30 -11.60 19.79
CA PRO A 67 5.87 -10.71 18.77
C PRO A 67 7.26 -11.17 18.34
N ILE A 68 7.46 -11.28 17.03
CA ILE A 68 8.74 -11.64 16.41
C ILE A 68 9.44 -10.34 16.02
N LYS A 69 10.39 -9.90 16.83
CA LYS A 69 11.20 -8.71 16.54
C LYS A 69 11.74 -8.73 15.10
N VAL A 70 11.24 -7.83 14.26
CA VAL A 70 11.58 -7.72 12.82
C VAL A 70 12.99 -7.11 12.59
N ALA A 71 13.90 -7.26 13.55
CA ALA A 71 15.21 -6.60 13.52
C ALA A 71 16.24 -7.31 12.60
N SER A 72 16.05 -8.60 12.29
CA SER A 72 16.98 -9.38 11.46
C SER A 72 16.61 -9.36 9.98
N ILE A 73 17.60 -9.54 9.09
CA ILE A 73 17.38 -9.66 7.63
C ILE A 73 16.41 -10.81 7.32
N ALA A 74 16.53 -11.94 8.04
CA ALA A 74 15.61 -13.07 7.92
C ALA A 74 14.17 -12.68 8.29
N ALA A 75 13.99 -11.89 9.36
CA ALA A 75 12.68 -11.41 9.77
C ALA A 75 12.09 -10.41 8.76
N GLN A 76 12.91 -9.56 8.14
CA GLN A 76 12.46 -8.66 7.06
C GLN A 76 12.00 -9.42 5.82
N ASN A 77 12.74 -10.46 5.40
CA ASN A 77 12.35 -11.30 4.27
C ASN A 77 11.07 -12.09 4.57
N ARG A 78 10.95 -12.61 5.80
CA ARG A 78 9.71 -13.26 6.26
C ARG A 78 8.55 -12.30 6.22
N PHE A 79 8.69 -11.10 6.77
CA PHE A 79 7.66 -10.06 6.73
C PHE A 79 7.24 -9.74 5.29
N LYS A 80 8.20 -9.54 4.37
CA LYS A 80 7.89 -9.29 2.94
C LYS A 80 7.06 -10.42 2.32
N PHE A 81 7.43 -11.66 2.59
CA PHE A 81 6.71 -12.84 2.09
C PHE A 81 5.30 -12.93 2.67
N ILE A 82 5.15 -12.79 3.99
CA ILE A 82 3.83 -12.80 4.65
C ILE A 82 2.96 -11.64 4.17
N PHE A 83 3.56 -10.47 3.91
CA PHE A 83 2.86 -9.32 3.36
C PHE A 83 2.32 -9.60 1.94
N GLN A 84 3.09 -10.30 1.09
CA GLN A 84 2.60 -10.75 -0.22
C GLN A 84 1.44 -11.73 -0.07
N LEU A 85 1.59 -12.75 0.79
CA LEU A 85 0.52 -13.72 1.08
C LEU A 85 -0.76 -13.04 1.56
N PHE A 86 -0.62 -12.02 2.41
CA PHE A 86 -1.75 -11.24 2.90
C PHE A 86 -2.47 -10.57 1.74
N VAL A 87 -1.77 -9.82 0.89
CA VAL A 87 -2.40 -9.14 -0.24
C VAL A 87 -3.01 -10.14 -1.22
N ARG A 88 -2.38 -11.30 -1.47
CA ARG A 88 -2.97 -12.39 -2.27
C ARG A 88 -4.30 -12.89 -1.67
N ALA A 89 -4.37 -13.03 -0.35
CA ALA A 89 -5.57 -13.50 0.36
C ALA A 89 -6.76 -12.56 0.18
N ILE A 90 -6.50 -11.24 0.25
CA ILE A 90 -7.56 -10.24 0.25
C ILE A 90 -7.88 -9.69 -1.14
N ALA A 91 -6.94 -9.74 -2.09
CA ALA A 91 -7.12 -9.29 -3.47
C ALA A 91 -7.81 -10.36 -4.32
N THR A 92 -9.10 -10.59 -4.05
CA THR A 92 -9.92 -11.60 -4.74
C THR A 92 -10.71 -10.99 -5.90
N PRO A 93 -11.23 -11.79 -6.85
CA PRO A 93 -12.06 -11.26 -7.94
C PRO A 93 -13.36 -10.59 -7.44
N SER A 94 -13.91 -11.05 -6.32
CA SER A 94 -15.07 -10.44 -5.66
C SER A 94 -14.72 -9.16 -4.90
N GLN A 95 -13.45 -8.99 -4.53
CA GLN A 95 -12.96 -7.85 -3.76
C GLN A 95 -11.59 -7.40 -4.28
N PRO A 96 -11.53 -6.77 -5.47
CA PRO A 96 -10.29 -6.23 -6.00
C PRO A 96 -9.78 -5.10 -5.12
N ILE A 97 -8.46 -4.96 -5.03
CA ILE A 97 -7.81 -3.95 -4.20
C ILE A 97 -7.14 -2.91 -5.06
N VAL A 98 -7.44 -1.65 -4.77
CA VAL A 98 -6.72 -0.50 -5.32
C VAL A 98 -5.96 0.16 -4.18
N LEU A 99 -4.63 0.18 -4.26
CA LEU A 99 -3.78 0.94 -3.35
C LEU A 99 -3.39 2.25 -4.04
N PHE A 100 -3.96 3.36 -3.56
CA PHE A 100 -3.58 4.70 -3.99
C PHE A 100 -2.67 5.34 -2.95
N LEU A 101 -1.52 5.88 -3.39
CA LEU A 101 -0.63 6.66 -2.56
C LEU A 101 -0.29 7.99 -3.25
N ASP A 102 -0.59 9.09 -2.55
CA ASP A 102 -0.19 10.43 -2.97
C ASP A 102 1.22 10.77 -2.47
N ASP A 103 1.83 11.79 -3.07
CA ASP A 103 3.14 12.34 -2.72
C ASP A 103 4.27 11.28 -2.59
N LEU A 104 4.41 10.36 -3.58
CA LEU A 104 5.45 9.32 -3.52
C LEU A 104 6.88 9.87 -3.41
N GLN A 105 7.11 11.14 -3.75
CA GLN A 105 8.40 11.81 -3.54
C GLN A 105 8.80 11.92 -2.06
N TRP A 106 7.86 11.75 -1.12
CA TRP A 106 8.13 11.78 0.33
C TRP A 106 8.02 10.40 1.00
N VAL A 107 7.68 9.35 0.25
CA VAL A 107 7.51 8.00 0.79
C VAL A 107 8.86 7.36 1.11
N ASP A 108 8.93 6.67 2.25
CA ASP A 108 10.17 6.04 2.70
C ASP A 108 10.58 4.83 1.83
N LYS A 109 11.87 4.51 1.85
CA LYS A 109 12.46 3.44 1.03
C LYS A 109 11.87 2.05 1.32
N LEU A 110 11.52 1.74 2.57
CA LEU A 110 10.95 0.43 2.92
C LEU A 110 9.54 0.29 2.36
N SER A 111 8.73 1.35 2.43
CA SER A 111 7.41 1.40 1.80
C SER A 111 7.50 1.16 0.29
N LEU A 112 8.37 1.90 -0.39
CA LEU A 112 8.62 1.72 -1.82
C LEU A 112 9.04 0.27 -2.13
N GLN A 113 9.95 -0.31 -1.35
CA GLN A 113 10.37 -1.71 -1.53
C GLN A 113 9.23 -2.72 -1.36
N LEU A 114 8.31 -2.51 -0.42
CA LEU A 114 7.14 -3.37 -0.25
C LEU A 114 6.20 -3.26 -1.44
N ILE A 115 5.89 -2.05 -1.88
CA ILE A 115 5.05 -1.81 -3.07
C ILE A 115 5.65 -2.51 -4.29
N ARG A 116 6.95 -2.34 -4.52
CA ARG A 116 7.69 -3.03 -5.59
C ARG A 116 7.54 -4.55 -5.49
N THR A 117 7.53 -5.08 -4.28
CA THR A 117 7.39 -6.53 -4.02
C THR A 117 5.98 -7.01 -4.35
N LEU A 118 4.95 -6.22 -4.04
CA LEU A 118 3.55 -6.52 -4.39
C LEU A 118 3.32 -6.45 -5.91
N VAL A 119 3.70 -5.36 -6.57
CA VAL A 119 3.43 -5.20 -8.02
C VAL A 119 4.24 -6.16 -8.90
N ALA A 120 5.34 -6.70 -8.38
CA ALA A 120 6.15 -7.71 -9.07
C ALA A 120 5.65 -9.14 -8.84
N ASP A 121 4.66 -9.33 -7.96
CA ASP A 121 4.12 -10.62 -7.62
C ASP A 121 3.00 -11.03 -8.58
N LYS A 122 3.30 -11.99 -9.46
CA LYS A 122 2.38 -12.47 -10.50
C LYS A 122 1.21 -13.30 -9.94
N GLU A 123 1.27 -13.72 -8.68
CA GLU A 123 0.18 -14.46 -8.05
C GLU A 123 -0.88 -13.51 -7.45
N ILE A 124 -0.58 -12.21 -7.37
CA ILE A 124 -1.57 -11.18 -6.99
C ILE A 124 -2.30 -10.71 -8.26
N ASN A 125 -3.48 -11.27 -8.51
CA ASN A 125 -4.23 -11.02 -9.76
C ASN A 125 -5.17 -9.81 -9.72
N ASN A 126 -5.74 -9.47 -8.55
CA ASN A 126 -6.78 -8.44 -8.44
C ASN A 126 -6.29 -7.23 -7.65
N PHE A 127 -5.08 -6.77 -7.96
CA PHE A 127 -4.43 -5.64 -7.30
C PHE A 127 -4.00 -4.58 -8.31
N LEU A 128 -4.36 -3.34 -8.03
CA LEU A 128 -3.92 -2.17 -8.77
C LEU A 128 -3.20 -1.22 -7.81
N PHE A 129 -1.99 -0.81 -8.18
CA PHE A 129 -1.28 0.25 -7.49
C PHE A 129 -1.35 1.53 -8.32
N ILE A 130 -1.74 2.64 -7.69
CA ILE A 130 -1.73 3.97 -8.28
C ILE A 130 -0.87 4.87 -7.39
N GLY A 131 0.11 5.51 -8.00
CA GLY A 131 1.03 6.41 -7.31
C GLY A 131 1.03 7.78 -7.97
N ALA A 132 0.85 8.84 -7.17
CA ALA A 132 1.03 10.21 -7.63
C ALA A 132 2.34 10.78 -7.09
N TYR A 133 3.06 11.52 -7.92
CA TYR A 133 4.28 12.19 -7.49
C TYR A 133 4.60 13.42 -8.33
N ARG A 134 5.40 14.32 -7.74
CA ARG A 134 5.88 15.53 -8.40
C ARG A 134 7.13 15.22 -9.21
N ALA A 135 7.02 15.22 -10.53
CA ALA A 135 8.14 14.89 -11.42
C ALA A 135 9.36 15.81 -11.26
N ASN A 136 9.16 17.05 -10.81
CA ASN A 136 10.23 18.01 -10.53
C ASN A 136 10.91 17.82 -9.18
N GLU A 137 10.36 17.00 -8.27
CA GLU A 137 10.96 16.71 -6.94
C GLU A 137 11.71 15.36 -6.93
N ILE A 138 11.76 14.66 -8.06
CA ILE A 138 12.38 13.34 -8.20
C ILE A 138 13.50 13.40 -9.21
N ASP A 139 14.74 13.30 -8.73
CA ASP A 139 15.93 13.20 -9.58
C ASP A 139 16.34 11.75 -9.85
N ASP A 140 17.40 11.55 -10.62
CA ASP A 140 17.92 10.21 -10.95
C ASP A 140 18.45 9.43 -9.73
N THR A 141 18.74 10.10 -8.62
CA THR A 141 19.25 9.50 -7.38
C THR A 141 18.13 9.11 -6.42
N HIS A 142 16.92 9.64 -6.62
CA HIS A 142 15.77 9.37 -5.79
C HIS A 142 15.40 7.87 -5.80
N PRO A 143 15.05 7.27 -4.64
CA PRO A 143 14.71 5.84 -4.56
C PRO A 143 13.58 5.40 -5.51
N LEU A 144 12.59 6.27 -5.75
CA LEU A 144 11.50 5.99 -6.67
C LEU A 144 11.99 5.81 -8.12
N SER A 145 12.92 6.64 -8.58
CA SER A 145 13.51 6.57 -9.93
C SER A 145 14.19 5.22 -10.17
N ALA A 146 14.95 4.74 -9.19
CA ALA A 146 15.59 3.44 -9.27
C ALA A 146 14.57 2.30 -9.35
N GLN A 147 13.49 2.36 -8.56
CA GLN A 147 12.46 1.33 -8.57
C GLN A 147 11.64 1.31 -9.86
N LEU A 148 11.25 2.47 -10.39
CA LEU A 148 10.55 2.55 -11.67
C LEU A 148 11.40 1.96 -12.80
N LYS A 149 12.71 2.26 -12.83
CA LYS A 149 13.65 1.66 -13.79
C LYS A 149 13.72 0.14 -13.65
N GLU A 150 13.74 -0.38 -12.43
CA GLU A 150 13.74 -1.84 -12.19
C GLU A 150 12.43 -2.53 -12.57
N LEU A 151 11.29 -1.91 -12.27
CA LEU A 151 9.98 -2.45 -12.63
C LEU A 151 9.81 -2.51 -14.16
N LYS A 152 10.25 -1.46 -14.88
CA LYS A 152 10.30 -1.46 -16.35
C LYS A 152 11.21 -2.58 -16.90
N LYS A 153 12.35 -2.86 -16.26
CA LYS A 153 13.22 -3.99 -16.64
C LYS A 153 12.59 -5.37 -16.41
N LYS A 154 11.67 -5.49 -15.46
CA LYS A 154 10.95 -6.74 -15.15
C LYS A 154 9.69 -6.95 -16.00
N ASP A 155 9.48 -6.08 -16.99
CA ASP A 155 8.32 -6.13 -17.89
C ASP A 155 6.97 -6.07 -17.14
N ILE A 156 6.95 -5.31 -16.03
CA ILE A 156 5.73 -5.04 -15.27
C ILE A 156 5.02 -3.88 -15.96
N ALA A 157 3.72 -4.05 -16.23
CA ALA A 157 2.89 -3.03 -16.86
C ALA A 157 2.82 -1.78 -15.96
N ILE A 158 3.37 -0.67 -16.45
CA ILE A 158 3.30 0.64 -15.80
C ILE A 158 2.67 1.61 -16.79
N LEU A 159 1.60 2.27 -16.38
CA LEU A 159 0.99 3.37 -17.10
C LEU A 159 1.42 4.69 -16.46
N ASP A 160 2.31 5.41 -17.13
CA ASP A 160 2.75 6.74 -16.71
C ASP A 160 1.77 7.80 -17.29
N ILE A 161 1.02 8.49 -16.41
CA ILE A 161 0.12 9.58 -16.80
C ILE A 161 0.73 10.90 -16.35
N ASN A 162 1.10 11.75 -17.32
CA ASN A 162 1.57 13.09 -17.03
C ASN A 162 0.40 14.06 -16.91
N VAL A 163 0.13 14.53 -15.69
CA VAL A 163 -0.90 15.54 -15.41
C VAL A 163 -0.25 16.92 -15.53
N GLY A 164 -0.59 17.64 -16.59
CA GLY A 164 -0.10 19.01 -16.82
C GLY A 164 -0.68 20.02 -15.83
N CYS A 165 -0.16 21.24 -15.86
CA CYS A 165 -0.74 22.36 -15.11
C CYS A 165 -2.19 22.62 -15.58
N ILE A 166 -3.05 23.00 -14.63
CA ILE A 166 -4.41 23.45 -14.92
C ILE A 166 -4.34 24.70 -15.81
N SER A 167 -5.15 24.74 -16.87
CA SER A 167 -5.21 25.90 -17.76
C SER A 167 -5.88 27.09 -17.07
N LYS A 168 -5.63 28.31 -17.56
CA LYS A 168 -6.29 29.51 -16.99
C LYS A 168 -7.81 29.43 -17.09
N ASP A 169 -8.32 28.85 -18.17
CA ASP A 169 -9.77 28.73 -18.40
C ASP A 169 -10.39 27.71 -17.44
N ASP A 170 -9.70 26.60 -17.17
CA ASP A 170 -10.13 25.61 -16.18
C ASP A 170 -10.09 26.19 -14.76
N VAL A 171 -9.07 27.00 -14.41
CA VAL A 171 -9.00 27.70 -13.12
C VAL A 171 -10.18 28.66 -12.97
N ASN A 172 -10.49 29.46 -14.00
CA ASN A 172 -11.61 30.38 -13.97
C ASN A 172 -12.93 29.63 -13.76
N THR A 173 -13.12 28.50 -14.45
CA THR A 173 -14.31 27.64 -14.29
C THR A 173 -14.43 27.11 -12.86
N LEU A 174 -13.34 26.58 -12.30
CA LEU A 174 -13.29 26.10 -10.91
C LEU A 174 -13.64 27.20 -9.89
N MET A 175 -13.16 28.42 -10.12
CA MET A 175 -13.45 29.57 -9.27
C MET A 175 -14.92 29.99 -9.38
N SER A 176 -15.46 30.09 -10.60
CA SER A 176 -16.86 30.42 -10.84
C SER A 176 -17.80 29.42 -10.17
N ASP A 177 -17.58 28.11 -10.35
CA ASP A 177 -18.40 27.05 -9.74
C ASP A 177 -18.37 27.07 -8.20
N THR A 178 -17.28 27.57 -7.61
CA THR A 178 -17.14 27.68 -6.15
C THR A 178 -17.84 28.92 -5.59
N ILE A 179 -17.92 30.01 -6.37
CA ILE A 179 -18.51 31.29 -5.96
C ILE A 179 -20.03 31.32 -6.20
N ASP A 180 -20.54 30.56 -7.18
CA ASP A 180 -21.98 30.44 -7.47
C ASP A 180 -22.72 29.46 -6.52
N ARG A 181 -22.14 29.12 -5.36
CA ARG A 181 -22.76 28.35 -4.26
C ARG A 181 -23.02 29.21 -3.03
#